data_AF-A0A0F9NR65-F1
#
_entry.id   AF-A0A0F9NR65-F1
#
_cell.length_a   1.000
_cell.length_b   1.000
_cell.length_c   1.000
_cell.angle_alpha   90.00
_cell.angle_beta   90.00
_cell.angle_gamma   90.00
#
_symmetry.space_group_name_H-M   'P 1'
#
loop_
_entity.id
_entity.type
_entity.pdbx_description
1 polymer ?
#
loop_
_entity_poly.entity_id
_entity_poly.type
_entity_poly.pdbx_seq_one_letter_code
_entity_poly.pdbx_strand_id
1 'polypeptide(L)' 'AKARDVGVNRIAAGIDAAKSKTIAFAEALLPHIDQGQAVIKSMPDVTLDDNINRMVAFTRHMSELKRSK' A
#
# COMPACT_ATOMS: atom_id res chain seq x y z
N ALA A 1 0.39 -25.81 27.98
CA ALA A 1 1.66 -25.06 27.93
C ALA A 1 2.39 -25.26 26.59
N LYS A 2 2.85 -26.47 26.25
CA LYS A 2 3.66 -26.76 25.04
C LYS A 2 3.06 -26.30 23.68
N ALA A 3 1.75 -26.46 23.48
CA ALA A 3 1.09 -26.03 22.22
C ALA A 3 1.10 -24.50 22.02
N ARG A 4 1.00 -23.73 23.12
CA ARG A 4 1.08 -22.26 23.09
C ARG A 4 2.47 -21.83 22.68
N ASP A 5 3.50 -22.38 23.31
CA ASP A 5 4.89 -21.97 23.09
C ASP A 5 5.36 -22.34 21.66
N VAL A 6 4.95 -23.51 21.14
CA VAL A 6 5.18 -23.89 19.73
C VAL A 6 4.42 -22.98 18.75
N GLY A 7 3.18 -22.58 19.10
CA GLY A 7 2.37 -21.66 18.29
C GLY A 7 2.99 -20.27 18.20
N VAL A 8 3.48 -19.72 19.31
CA VAL A 8 4.16 -18.41 19.37
C VAL A 8 5.40 -18.39 18.47
N ASN A 9 6.22 -19.44 18.52
CA ASN A 9 7.43 -19.52 17.69
C ASN A 9 7.10 -19.58 16.18
N ARG A 10 6.00 -20.23 15.79
CA ARG A 10 5.55 -20.27 14.38
C ARG A 10 5.04 -18.92 13.88
N ILE A 11 4.38 -18.13 14.73
CA ILE A 11 3.96 -16.77 14.40
C ILE A 11 5.19 -15.90 14.13
N ALA A 12 6.18 -15.93 15.02
CA ALA A 12 7.43 -15.17 14.83
C ALA A 12 8.16 -15.57 13.54
N ALA A 13 8.33 -16.88 13.30
CA ALA A 13 8.95 -17.37 12.07
C ALA A 13 8.17 -16.98 10.80
N GLY A 14 6.84 -16.95 10.86
CA GLY A 14 5.99 -16.50 9.76
C GLY A 14 6.14 -15.00 9.46
N ILE A 15 6.25 -14.16 10.49
CA ILE A 15 6.51 -12.73 10.37
C ILE A 15 7.88 -12.49 9.73
N ASP A 16 8.91 -13.15 10.24
CA ASP A 16 10.28 -13.00 9.72
C ASP A 16 10.39 -13.43 8.26
N ALA A 17 9.72 -14.55 7.90
CA ALA A 17 9.68 -15.03 6.52
C ALA A 17 8.91 -14.09 5.57
N ALA A 18 7.89 -13.37 6.06
CA ALA A 18 7.12 -12.41 5.27
C ALA A 18 7.78 -11.04 5.17
N LYS A 19 8.65 -10.69 6.12
CA LYS A 19 9.25 -9.36 6.28
C LYS A 19 9.86 -8.83 4.99
N SER A 20 10.71 -9.61 4.32
CA SER A 20 11.37 -9.16 3.09
C SER A 20 10.40 -8.86 1.95
N LYS A 21 9.35 -9.69 1.78
CA LYS A 21 8.31 -9.48 0.77
C LYS A 21 7.45 -8.25 1.07
N THR A 22 7.15 -8.02 2.34
CA THR A 22 6.40 -6.84 2.79
C THR A 22 7.22 -5.56 2.59
N ILE A 23 8.51 -5.57 2.95
CA ILE A 23 9.41 -4.44 2.72
C ILE A 23 9.53 -4.15 1.22
N ALA A 24 9.82 -5.15 0.39
CA ALA A 24 9.92 -4.98 -1.05
C ALA A 24 8.61 -4.49 -1.70
N PHE A 25 7.46 -4.87 -1.14
CA PHE A 25 6.18 -4.30 -1.57
C PHE A 25 6.05 -2.82 -1.20
N ALA A 26 6.38 -2.48 0.05
CA ALA A 26 6.30 -1.10 0.53
C ALA A 26 7.25 -0.17 -0.23
N GLU A 27 8.46 -0.63 -0.57
CA GLU A 27 9.44 0.10 -1.39
C GLU A 27 8.89 0.48 -2.77
N ALA A 28 7.98 -0.32 -3.33
CA ALA A 28 7.29 0.01 -4.59
C ALA A 28 6.01 0.83 -4.35
N LEU A 29 5.22 0.48 -3.33
CA LEU A 29 3.91 1.06 -3.08
C LEU A 29 4.00 2.50 -2.59
N LEU A 30 4.88 2.80 -1.62
CA LEU A 30 4.92 4.11 -0.98
C LEU A 30 5.28 5.24 -1.98
N PRO A 31 6.31 5.11 -2.83
CA PRO A 31 6.60 6.12 -3.84
C PRO A 31 5.46 6.29 -4.86
N HIS A 32 4.76 5.20 -5.20
CA HIS A 32 3.62 5.26 -6.12
C HIS A 32 2.44 6.03 -5.49
N ILE A 33 2.18 5.82 -4.19
CA ILE A 33 1.18 6.60 -3.45
C ILE A 33 1.58 8.08 -3.43
N ASP A 34 2.85 8.39 -3.13
CA ASP A 34 3.34 9.77 -3.07
C ASP A 34 3.15 10.50 -4.41
N GLN A 35 3.43 9.83 -5.52
CA GLN A 35 3.19 10.35 -6.87
C GLN A 35 1.70 10.64 -7.11
N GLY A 36 0.82 9.68 -6.80
CA GLY A 36 -0.63 9.86 -6.95
C GLY A 36 -1.17 10.98 -6.06
N GLN A 37 -0.64 11.12 -4.84
CA GLN A 37 -0.98 12.20 -3.93
C GLN A 37 -0.53 13.57 -4.46
N ALA A 38 0.66 13.66 -5.05
CA ALA A 38 1.14 14.89 -5.65
C ALA A 38 0.22 15.37 -6.80
N VAL A 39 -0.26 14.43 -7.62
CA VAL A 39 -1.23 14.73 -8.69
C VAL A 39 -2.52 15.28 -8.11
N ILE A 40 -3.19 14.56 -7.20
CA ILE A 40 -4.46 15.05 -6.67
C ILE A 40 -4.31 16.35 -5.87
N LYS A 41 -3.17 16.61 -5.20
CA LYS A 41 -2.93 17.88 -4.51
C LYS A 41 -2.95 19.10 -5.45
N SER A 42 -2.66 18.91 -6.74
CA SER A 42 -2.74 19.97 -7.76
C SER A 42 -4.13 20.15 -8.36
N MET A 43 -5.09 19.26 -8.05
CA MET A 43 -6.45 19.33 -8.57
C MET A 43 -7.32 20.27 -7.70
N PRO A 44 -8.36 20.91 -8.27
CA PRO A 44 -9.38 21.61 -7.49
C PRO A 44 -10.03 20.68 -6.45
N ASP A 45 -10.56 21.24 -5.36
CA ASP A 45 -11.23 20.51 -4.26
C ASP A 45 -12.43 21.27 -3.65
N VAL A 46 -12.99 22.25 -4.39
CA VAL A 46 -14.01 23.17 -3.88
C VAL A 46 -15.41 22.57 -3.94
N THR A 47 -15.69 21.74 -4.95
CA THR A 47 -17.02 21.16 -5.18
C THR A 47 -17.05 19.65 -4.92
N LEU A 48 -18.24 19.06 -4.88
CA LEU A 48 -18.39 17.60 -4.83
C LEU A 48 -17.78 16.94 -6.07
N ASP A 49 -18.00 17.52 -7.25
CA ASP A 49 -17.48 16.97 -8.51
C ASP A 49 -15.95 17.02 -8.56
N ASP A 50 -15.34 18.07 -8.00
CA ASP A 50 -13.88 18.15 -7.83
C ASP A 50 -13.35 16.97 -6.99
N ASN A 51 -14.02 16.70 -5.86
CA ASN A 51 -13.64 15.62 -4.97
C ASN A 51 -13.84 14.23 -5.60
N ILE A 52 -14.91 14.03 -6.36
CA ILE A 52 -15.14 12.81 -7.16
C ILE A 52 -14.01 12.64 -8.18
N ASN A 53 -13.64 13.70 -8.89
CA ASN A 53 -12.57 13.67 -9.88
C ASN A 53 -11.21 13.33 -9.25
N ARG A 54 -10.87 13.91 -8.09
CA ARG A 54 -9.65 13.56 -7.32
C ARG A 54 -9.61 12.08 -6.97
N MET A 55 -10.70 11.54 -6.45
CA MET A 55 -10.81 10.12 -6.09
C MET A 55 -10.64 9.22 -7.31
N VAL A 56 -11.31 9.54 -8.44
CA VAL A 56 -11.20 8.78 -9.69
C VAL A 56 -9.76 8.80 -10.20
N ALA A 57 -9.11 9.97 -10.21
CA ALA A 57 -7.73 10.12 -10.65
C ALA A 57 -6.77 9.26 -9.80
N PHE A 58 -6.87 9.33 -8.47
CA PHE A 58 -6.05 8.52 -7.58
C PHE A 58 -6.30 7.01 -7.76
N THR A 59 -7.55 6.60 -7.90
CA THR A 59 -7.91 5.19 -8.12
C THR A 59 -7.33 4.65 -9.42
N ARG A 60 -7.39 5.43 -10.51
CA ARG A 60 -6.78 5.07 -11.79
C ARG A 60 -5.26 4.96 -11.65
N HIS A 61 -4.61 5.95 -11.05
CA HIS A 61 -3.17 5.93 -10.77
C HIS A 61 -2.76 4.66 -10.00
N MET A 62 -3.46 4.33 -8.92
CA MET A 62 -3.17 3.13 -8.11
C MET A 62 -3.33 1.83 -8.90
N SER A 63 -4.21 1.76 -9.91
CA SER A 63 -4.38 0.59 -10.77
C SER A 63 -3.19 0.33 -11.71
N GLU A 64 -2.34 1.34 -11.92
CA GLU A 64 -1.18 1.25 -12.81
C GLU A 64 0.07 0.71 -12.11
N LEU A 65 0.03 0.49 -10.79
CA LEU A 65 1.15 -0.07 -10.04
C LEU A 65 1.48 -1.47 -10.57
N LYS A 66 2.61 -1.59 -11.26
CA LYS A 66 3.16 -2.86 -11.74
C LYS A 66 4.35 -3.26 -10.88
N ARG A 67 4.35 -4.49 -10.38
CA ARG A 67 5.53 -5.15 -9.81
C ARG A 67 6.02 -6.21 -10.79
N SER A 68 7.31 -6.18 -11.14
CA SER A 68 7.97 -7.36 -11.70
C SER A 68 7.95 -8.47 -10.65
N LYS A 69 7.63 -9.69 -11.07
CA LYS A 69 7.60 -10.88 -10.22
C LYS A 69 8.99 -11.22 -9.71
#